data_AF-A0A848I229-F1
#
_entry.id   AF-A0A848I229-F1
#
_cell.length_a   1.000
_cell.length_b   1.000
_cell.length_c   1.000
_cell.angle_alpha   90.00
_cell.angle_beta   90.00
_cell.angle_gamma   90.00
#
_symmetry.space_group_name_H-M   'P 1'
#
loop_
_entity.id
_entity.type
_entity.pdbx_description
1 polymer ?
#
loop_
_entity_poly.entity_id
_entity_poly.type
_entity_poly.pdbx_seq_one_letter_code
_entity_poly.pdbx_strand_id
1 'polypeptide(L)'
;MRWLDEQRGLYHALGPARYWTIMVGTVVFCIGFGTLVWWLSEKIGWPDAYGFQCRGKGCLFIELWHSPSLLQNPNGYALALFVALWFIPATTGIAVTIILARRTLIRRRNRIRPME
;
A
#
# COMPACT_ATOMS: atom_id res chain seq x y z
N MET A 1 -21.94 -9.37 14.74
CA MET A 1 -23.13 -9.08 13.89
C MET A 1 -22.90 -7.84 13.02
N ARG A 2 -22.48 -6.70 13.56
CA ARG A 2 -22.24 -5.44 12.82
C ARG A 2 -21.44 -5.55 11.51
N TRP A 3 -20.42 -6.41 11.46
CA TRP A 3 -19.60 -6.62 10.25
C TRP A 3 -20.38 -7.26 9.09
N LEU A 4 -21.30 -8.20 9.38
CA LEU A 4 -22.10 -8.86 8.34
C LEU A 4 -23.14 -7.90 7.75
N ASP A 5 -23.70 -7.01 8.58
CA ASP A 5 -24.65 -6.00 8.13
C ASP A 5 -23.99 -4.98 7.19
N GLU A 6 -22.74 -4.61 7.49
CA GLU A 6 -21.92 -3.73 6.66
C GLU A 6 -21.57 -4.37 5.30
N GLN A 7 -21.25 -5.67 5.29
CA GLN A 7 -21.01 -6.43 4.05
C GLN A 7 -22.27 -6.54 3.19
N ARG A 8 -23.44 -6.78 3.80
CA ARG A 8 -24.73 -6.77 3.08
C ARG A 8 -25.03 -5.40 2.48
N GLY A 9 -24.78 -4.32 3.22
CA GLY A 9 -24.94 -2.95 2.73
C GLY A 9 -24.07 -2.67 1.49
N LEU A 10 -22.81 -3.07 1.53
CA LEU A 10 -21.89 -2.94 0.39
C LEU A 10 -22.32 -3.79 -0.82
N TYR A 11 -22.77 -5.03 -0.57
CA TYR A 11 -23.27 -5.93 -1.62
C TYR A 11 -24.48 -5.34 -2.35
N HIS A 12 -25.43 -4.74 -1.61
CA HIS A 12 -26.60 -4.10 -2.20
C HIS A 12 -26.28 -2.78 -2.90
N ALA A 13 -25.34 -1.98 -2.38
CA ALA A 13 -24.98 -0.69 -2.97
C ALA A 13 -24.17 -0.80 -4.28
N LEU A 14 -23.27 -1.78 -4.38
CA LEU A 14 -22.39 -1.96 -5.55
C LEU A 14 -22.97 -2.92 -6.60
N GLY A 15 -23.89 -3.79 -6.18
CA GLY A 15 -24.42 -4.89 -6.99
C GLY A 15 -23.52 -6.14 -6.95
N PRO A 16 -24.08 -7.35 -7.14
CA PRO A 16 -23.39 -8.62 -6.91
C PRO A 16 -22.10 -8.78 -7.71
N ALA A 17 -22.17 -8.46 -9.01
CA ALA A 17 -21.06 -8.64 -9.93
C ALA A 17 -19.86 -7.75 -9.55
N ARG A 18 -20.10 -6.46 -9.27
CA ARG A 18 -19.02 -5.52 -8.92
C ARG A 18 -18.39 -5.87 -7.58
N TYR A 19 -19.21 -6.22 -6.59
CA TYR A 19 -18.72 -6.63 -5.27
C TYR A 19 -17.78 -7.83 -5.36
N TRP A 20 -18.19 -8.90 -6.06
CA TRP A 20 -17.36 -10.09 -6.24
C TRP A 20 -16.09 -9.81 -7.04
N THR A 21 -16.16 -9.02 -8.11
CA THR A 21 -14.97 -8.64 -8.89
C THR A 21 -13.96 -7.88 -8.04
N ILE A 22 -14.40 -6.93 -7.21
CA ILE A 22 -13.50 -6.17 -6.31
C ILE A 22 -12.89 -7.10 -5.26
N MET A 23 -13.70 -7.97 -4.64
CA MET A 23 -13.21 -8.90 -3.61
C MET A 23 -12.19 -9.88 -4.18
N VAL A 24 -12.53 -10.58 -5.26
CA VAL A 24 -11.63 -11.55 -5.90
C VAL A 24 -10.38 -10.85 -6.42
N GLY A 25 -10.53 -9.69 -7.09
CA GLY A 25 -9.40 -8.91 -7.58
C GLY A 25 -8.45 -8.49 -6.46
N THR A 26 -8.98 -8.09 -5.30
CA THR A 26 -8.17 -7.72 -4.13
C THR A 26 -7.42 -8.93 -3.57
N VAL A 27 -8.09 -10.08 -3.42
CA VAL A 27 -7.45 -11.31 -2.93
C VAL A 27 -6.33 -11.76 -3.87
N VAL A 28 -6.60 -11.80 -5.18
CA VAL A 28 -5.62 -12.17 -6.21
C VAL A 28 -4.43 -11.20 -6.19
N PHE A 29 -4.69 -9.90 -6.08
CA PHE A 29 -3.64 -8.89 -5.97
C PHE A 29 -2.78 -9.10 -4.72
N CYS A 30 -3.38 -9.29 -3.54
CA CYS A 30 -2.63 -9.50 -2.30
C CYS A 30 -1.75 -10.75 -2.37
N ILE A 31 -2.28 -11.86 -2.89
CA ILE A 31 -1.52 -13.10 -3.05
C ILE A 31 -0.38 -12.88 -4.05
N GLY A 32 -0.68 -12.38 -5.25
CA GLY A 32 0.33 -12.16 -6.29
C GLY A 32 1.42 -11.20 -5.86
N PHE A 33 1.06 -10.11 -5.18
CA PHE A 33 2.00 -9.13 -4.64
C PHE A 33 2.88 -9.74 -3.54
N GLY A 34 2.30 -10.50 -2.61
CA GLY A 34 3.04 -11.20 -1.57
C GLY A 34 4.03 -12.22 -2.15
N THR A 35 3.60 -13.00 -3.14
CA THR A 35 4.47 -13.96 -3.85
C THR A 35 5.59 -13.26 -4.61
N LEU A 36 5.31 -12.13 -5.27
CA LEU A 36 6.32 -11.35 -5.98
C LEU A 36 7.39 -10.82 -5.02
N VAL A 37 6.98 -10.22 -3.90
CA VAL A 37 7.91 -9.71 -2.87
C VAL A 37 8.75 -10.84 -2.30
N TRP A 38 8.14 -11.97 -1.96
CA TRP A 38 8.86 -13.13 -1.46
C TRP A 38 9.88 -13.67 -2.48
N TRP A 39 9.46 -13.84 -3.74
CA TRP A 39 10.34 -14.32 -4.81
C TRP A 39 11.52 -13.38 -5.09
N LEU A 40 11.28 -12.06 -5.10
CA LEU A 40 12.33 -11.06 -5.23
C LEU A 40 13.30 -11.10 -4.04
N SER A 41 12.77 -11.25 -2.83
CA SER A 41 13.57 -11.35 -1.61
C SER A 41 14.48 -12.57 -1.64
N GLU A 42 13.96 -13.75 -2.00
CA GLU A 42 14.77 -14.97 -2.14
C GLU A 42 15.88 -14.82 -3.20
N LYS A 43 15.60 -14.14 -4.32
CA LYS A 43 16.58 -13.96 -5.41
C LYS A 43 17.81 -13.17 -5.01
N ILE A 44 17.67 -12.22 -4.09
CA ILE A 44 18.78 -11.36 -3.65
C ILE A 44 19.21 -11.67 -2.21
N GLY A 45 18.63 -12.70 -1.59
CA GLY A 45 18.88 -13.06 -0.19
C GLY A 45 18.41 -11.99 0.81
N TRP A 46 17.44 -11.16 0.45
CA TRP A 46 16.89 -10.16 1.35
C TRP A 46 16.04 -10.83 2.45
N PRO A 47 16.11 -10.37 3.72
CA PRO A 47 16.97 -9.31 4.25
C PRO A 47 18.33 -9.81 4.79
N ASP A 48 18.52 -11.11 4.94
CA ASP A 48 19.66 -11.72 5.63
C ASP A 48 21.02 -11.43 4.97
N ALA A 49 21.10 -11.45 3.64
CA ALA A 49 22.31 -11.14 2.87
C ALA A 49 22.77 -9.68 3.02
N TYR A 50 21.88 -8.80 3.46
CA TYR A 50 22.17 -7.40 3.74
C TYR A 50 22.50 -7.17 5.23
N GLY A 51 22.66 -8.25 6.01
CA GLY A 51 23.04 -8.20 7.42
C GLY A 51 21.89 -7.93 8.39
N PHE A 52 20.64 -7.98 7.91
CA PHE A 52 19.47 -7.69 8.72
C PHE A 52 18.71 -8.97 9.05
N GLN A 53 18.84 -9.42 10.29
CA GLN A 53 18.02 -10.52 10.80
C GLN A 53 16.93 -9.95 11.67
N CYS A 54 15.69 -10.10 11.21
CA CYS A 54 14.54 -9.66 11.95
C CYS A 54 13.48 -10.76 11.93
N ARG A 55 13.01 -11.14 13.13
CA ARG A 55 12.01 -12.20 13.32
C ARG A 55 10.95 -11.71 14.30
N GLY A 56 9.69 -11.80 13.91
CA GLY A 56 8.55 -11.47 14.76
C GLY A 56 7.80 -10.19 14.38
N LYS A 57 7.11 -9.59 15.35
CA LYS A 57 6.23 -8.43 15.13
C LYS A 57 7.05 -7.17 14.88
N GLY A 58 6.60 -6.33 13.94
CA GLY A 58 7.26 -5.07 13.58
C GLY A 58 8.36 -5.22 12.53
N CYS A 59 8.61 -6.44 12.06
CA CYS A 59 9.72 -6.69 11.15
C CYS A 59 9.60 -5.98 9.81
N LEU A 60 8.38 -5.91 9.29
CA LEU A 60 8.08 -5.19 8.05
C LEU A 60 8.48 -3.72 8.12
N PHE A 61 8.35 -3.06 9.29
CA PHE A 61 8.81 -1.67 9.45
C PHE A 61 10.33 -1.57 9.46
N ILE A 62 11.02 -2.51 10.10
CA ILE A 62 12.48 -2.55 10.15
C ILE A 62 13.04 -2.83 8.75
N GLU A 63 12.46 -3.77 8.02
CA GLU A 63 12.80 -4.07 6.62
C GLU A 63 12.56 -2.84 5.73
N LEU A 64 11.42 -2.17 5.88
CA LEU A 64 11.12 -0.95 5.10
C LEU A 64 12.08 0.18 5.43
N TRP A 65 12.49 0.33 6.69
CA TRP A 65 13.47 1.34 7.12
C TRP A 65 14.86 1.08 6.54
N HIS A 66 15.27 -0.19 6.45
CA HIS A 66 16.57 -0.59 5.90
C HIS A 66 16.56 -0.79 4.39
N SER A 67 15.39 -0.72 3.74
CA SER A 67 15.24 -0.88 2.30
C SER A 67 16.10 0.07 1.45
N PRO A 68 16.54 1.28 1.89
CA PRO A 68 17.48 2.09 1.12
C PRO A 68 18.84 1.41 0.85
N SER A 69 19.22 0.40 1.64
CA SER A 69 20.41 -0.42 1.36
C SER A 69 20.31 -1.19 0.03
N LEU A 70 19.09 -1.47 -0.44
CA LEU A 70 18.84 -2.04 -1.78
C LEU A 70 19.30 -1.11 -2.92
N LEU A 71 19.36 0.21 -2.67
CA LEU A 71 19.79 1.20 -3.64
C LEU A 71 21.31 1.37 -3.71
N GLN A 72 22.05 0.87 -2.72
CA GLN A 72 23.51 1.01 -2.66
C GLN A 72 24.23 0.07 -3.64
N ASN A 73 23.63 -1.10 -3.92
CA ASN A 73 24.11 -2.05 -4.92
C ASN A 73 23.00 -2.27 -5.97
N PRO A 74 22.87 -1.39 -6.98
CA PRO A 74 21.75 -1.41 -7.90
C PRO A 74 21.78 -2.67 -8.78
N ASN A 75 20.89 -3.60 -8.46
CA ASN A 75 20.52 -4.73 -9.29
C ASN A 75 19.04 -4.57 -9.68
N GLY A 76 18.64 -5.02 -10.87
CA GLY A 76 17.25 -4.96 -11.32
C GLY A 76 16.27 -5.59 -10.31
N TYR A 77 16.67 -6.68 -9.66
CA TYR A 77 15.89 -7.33 -8.60
C TYR A 77 15.81 -6.49 -7.31
N ALA A 78 16.92 -5.87 -6.89
CA ALA A 78 16.95 -5.03 -5.70
C ALA A 78 16.09 -3.77 -5.89
N LEU A 79 16.12 -3.18 -7.08
CA LEU A 79 15.28 -2.03 -7.44
C LEU A 79 13.80 -2.41 -7.51
N ALA A 80 13.48 -3.57 -8.11
CA ALA A 80 12.11 -4.09 -8.14
C ALA A 80 11.57 -4.35 -6.72
N LEU A 81 12.38 -4.94 -5.83
CA LEU A 81 11.98 -5.16 -4.44
C LEU A 81 11.77 -3.85 -3.70
N PHE A 82 12.66 -2.87 -3.87
CA PHE A 82 12.51 -1.54 -3.27
C PHE A 82 11.19 -0.87 -3.69
N VAL A 83 10.88 -0.88 -4.99
CA VAL A 83 9.63 -0.32 -5.52
C VAL A 83 8.43 -1.09 -4.98
N ALA A 84 8.49 -2.41 -4.89
CA ALA A 84 7.42 -3.22 -4.31
C ALA A 84 7.19 -2.86 -2.83
N LEU A 85 8.24 -2.83 -2.00
CA LEU A 85 8.13 -2.49 -0.57
C LEU A 85 7.51 -1.09 -0.36
N TRP A 86 7.88 -0.12 -1.20
CA TRP A 86 7.37 1.24 -1.12
C TRP A 86 6.06 1.48 -1.86
N PHE A 87 5.54 0.50 -2.62
CA PHE A 87 4.33 0.67 -3.43
C PHE A 87 3.12 1.10 -2.57
N ILE A 88 2.85 0.38 -1.48
CA ILE A 88 1.71 0.68 -0.61
C ILE A 88 1.91 2.00 0.17
N PRO A 89 3.05 2.25 0.86
CA PRO A 89 3.30 3.52 1.53
C PRO A 89 3.27 4.74 0.59
N ALA A 90 3.85 4.61 -0.61
CA ALA A 90 3.88 5.73 -1.56
C ALA A 90 2.49 6.03 -2.12
N THR A 91 1.74 5.01 -2.56
CA THR A 91 0.40 5.20 -3.11
C THR A 91 -0.58 5.74 -2.06
N THR A 92 -0.52 5.23 -0.83
CA THR A 92 -1.33 5.74 0.29
C THR A 92 -0.93 7.17 0.67
N GLY A 93 0.37 7.47 0.72
CA GLY A 93 0.89 8.81 0.95
C GLY A 93 0.35 9.81 -0.07
N ILE A 94 0.50 9.52 -1.37
CA ILE A 94 0.01 10.36 -2.46
C ILE A 94 -1.50 10.60 -2.36
N ALA A 95 -2.29 9.54 -2.13
CA ALA A 95 -3.74 9.66 -2.01
C ALA A 95 -4.14 10.59 -0.85
N VAL A 96 -3.50 10.42 0.32
CA VAL A 96 -3.72 11.28 1.49
C VAL A 96 -3.33 12.72 1.19
N THR A 97 -2.17 12.95 0.57
CA THR A 97 -1.72 14.31 0.22
C THR A 97 -2.71 14.99 -0.72
N ILE A 98 -3.22 14.27 -1.73
CA ILE A 98 -4.23 14.80 -2.68
C ILE A 98 -5.52 15.16 -1.94
N ILE A 99 -6.00 14.29 -1.05
CA ILE A 99 -7.23 14.54 -0.27
C ILE A 99 -7.06 15.76 0.62
N LEU A 100 -5.93 15.88 1.34
CA LEU A 100 -5.64 17.01 2.21
C LEU A 100 -5.47 18.31 1.42
N ALA A 101 -4.77 18.26 0.29
CA ALA A 101 -4.61 19.41 -0.61
C ALA A 101 -5.98 19.89 -1.12
N ARG A 102 -6.82 18.99 -1.63
CA ARG A 102 -8.19 19.32 -2.07
C ARG A 102 -9.02 19.92 -0.94
N ARG A 103 -9.00 19.32 0.26
CA ARG A 103 -9.72 19.85 1.42
C ARG A 103 -9.26 21.26 1.79
N THR A 104 -7.94 21.50 1.74
CA THR A 104 -7.35 22.81 2.08
C THR A 104 -7.72 23.85 1.03
N LEU A 105 -7.68 23.50 -0.26
CA LEU A 105 -8.08 24.39 -1.36
C LEU A 105 -9.57 24.77 -1.27
N ILE A 106 -10.45 23.81 -0.99
CA ILE A 106 -11.90 24.06 -0.82
C ILE A 106 -12.14 24.99 0.38
N ARG A 107 -11.47 24.74 1.52
CA ARG A 107 -11.57 25.61 2.71
C ARG A 107 -11.09 27.04 2.41
N ARG A 108 -9.97 27.19 1.70
CA ARG A 108 -9.47 28.52 1.28
C ARG A 108 -10.44 29.23 0.34
N ARG A 109 -11.00 28.51 -0.65
CA ARG A 109 -11.99 29.06 -1.58
C ARG A 109 -13.25 29.56 -0.87
N ASN A 110 -13.74 28.82 0.12
CA ASN A 110 -14.95 29.22 0.87
C ASN A 110 -14.69 30.38 1.84
N ARG A 111 -13.45 30.60 2.28
CA ARG A 111 -13.07 31.74 3.13
C ARG A 111 -13.07 33.08 2.38
N ILE A 112 -12.91 33.07 1.05
CA ILE A 112 -12.79 34.28 0.22
C ILE A 112 -14.16 34.71 -0.33
N ARG A 113 -15.25 33.97 -0.08
CA ARG A 113 -16.59 34.47 -0.42
C ARG A 113 -16.93 35.65 0.49
N PRO A 114 -17.28 36.84 -0.04
CA PRO A 114 -17.81 37.92 0.77
C PRO A 114 -19.08 37.40 1.47
N MET A 115 -19.20 37.67 2.78
CA MET A 115 -20.45 37.40 3.47
C MET A 115 -21.46 38.41 2.95
N GLU A 116 -22.49 37.90 2.28
CA GLU A 116 -23.69 38.67 1.93
C GLU A 116 -24.47 39.01 3.20
#